data_AF-A0A938ISF2-F1
#
_entry.id   AF-A0A938ISF2-F1
#
_cell.length_a   1.000
_cell.length_b   1.000
_cell.length_c   1.000
_cell.angle_alpha   90.00
_cell.angle_beta   90.00
_cell.angle_gamma   90.00
#
_symmetry.space_group_name_H-M   'P 1'
#
loop_
_entity.id
_entity.type
_entity.pdbx_description
1 polymer ?
#
loop_
_entity_poly.entity_id
_entity_poly.type
_entity_poly.pdbx_seq_one_letter_code
_entity_poly.pdbx_strand_id
1 'polypeptide(L)' 'GVDGAHGDDLGLSQDWAYRIIKHVGNYADVFERNLGQGAPFAMERRLNALWTKGGLMYAPPVR' A
#
# COMPACT_ATOMS: atom_id res chain seq x y z
N GLY A 1 9.48 9.02 4.39
CA GLY A 1 8.70 9.51 3.23
C GLY A 1 8.78 11.02 3.05
N VAL A 2 9.02 11.75 4.14
CA VAL A 2 9.63 13.09 4.13
C VAL A 2 10.84 13.10 5.07
N ASP A 3 10.77 12.31 6.14
CA ASP A 3 11.95 11.87 6.89
C ASP A 3 12.53 10.59 6.29
N GLY A 4 13.85 10.59 6.03
CA GLY A 4 14.63 9.44 5.59
C GLY A 4 14.91 9.41 4.08
N ALA A 5 16.16 9.65 3.71
CA ALA A 5 16.73 9.71 2.37
C ALA A 5 16.78 8.34 1.64
N HIS A 6 15.66 7.63 1.51
CA HIS A 6 15.59 6.33 0.82
C HIS A 6 15.11 6.45 -0.64
N GLY A 7 14.73 7.66 -1.06
CA GLY A 7 14.35 7.91 -2.45
C GLY A 7 15.54 7.74 -3.39
N ASP A 8 16.70 8.29 -3.01
CA ASP A 8 17.89 8.36 -3.86
C ASP A 8 18.44 6.96 -4.19
N ASP A 9 18.44 6.04 -3.23
CA ASP A 9 18.81 4.62 -3.43
C ASP A 9 17.90 3.91 -4.45
N LEU A 10 16.66 4.37 -4.58
CA LEU A 10 15.67 3.87 -5.54
C LEU A 10 15.67 4.68 -6.84
N GLY A 11 16.51 5.71 -6.97
CA GLY A 11 16.49 6.65 -8.10
C GLY A 11 15.26 7.54 -8.15
N LEU A 12 14.59 7.77 -7.01
CA LEU A 12 13.34 8.53 -6.88
C LEU A 12 13.53 9.76 -6.00
N SER A 13 12.61 10.71 -6.11
CA SER A 13 12.57 11.86 -5.21
C SER A 13 12.31 11.44 -3.76
N GLN A 14 12.81 12.20 -2.78
CA GLN A 14 12.64 11.86 -1.36
C GLN A 14 11.17 11.77 -0.91
N ASP A 15 10.29 12.50 -1.59
CA ASP A 15 8.83 12.51 -1.38
C ASP A 15 8.09 11.37 -2.12
N TRP A 16 8.79 10.39 -2.70
CA TRP A 16 8.19 9.34 -3.55
C TRP A 16 7.02 8.62 -2.87
N ALA A 17 7.16 8.23 -1.60
CA ALA A 17 6.13 7.53 -0.86
C ALA A 17 4.91 8.42 -0.62
N TYR A 18 5.13 9.71 -0.31
CA TYR A 18 4.05 10.69 -0.19
C TYR A 18 3.29 10.84 -1.51
N ARG A 19 4.01 10.94 -2.65
CA ARG A 19 3.40 11.03 -3.98
C ARG A 19 2.54 9.82 -4.29
N ILE A 20 3.01 8.60 -4.00
CA ILE A 20 2.24 7.36 -4.21
C ILE A 20 0.93 7.42 -3.42
N ILE A 21 1.00 7.64 -2.11
CA ILE A 21 -0.20 7.66 -1.27
C ILE A 21 -1.17 8.76 -1.70
N LYS A 22 -0.65 9.95 -2.08
CA LYS A 22 -1.47 11.05 -2.59
C LYS A 22 -2.21 10.71 -3.89
N HIS A 23 -1.57 9.98 -4.80
CA HIS A 23 -2.14 9.69 -6.11
C HIS A 23 -3.07 8.48 -6.13
N VAL A 24 -2.70 7.39 -5.43
CA VAL A 24 -3.44 6.12 -5.53
C VAL A 24 -4.03 5.63 -4.21
N GLY A 25 -3.60 6.21 -3.08
CA GLY A 25 -3.92 5.72 -1.75
C GLY A 25 -2.97 4.62 -1.28
N ASN A 26 -3.21 4.10 -0.08
CA ASN A 26 -2.53 2.92 0.42
C ASN A 26 -3.17 1.63 -0.15
N TYR A 27 -2.57 0.48 0.15
CA TYR A 27 -3.05 -0.83 -0.33
C TYR A 27 -4.52 -1.11 0.03
N ALA A 28 -4.97 -0.68 1.22
CA ALA A 28 -6.36 -0.85 1.63
C ALA A 28 -7.29 -0.05 0.71
N ASP A 29 -6.96 1.22 0.46
CA ASP A 29 -7.76 2.11 -0.41
C ASP A 29 -7.91 1.55 -1.82
N VAL A 30 -6.79 1.08 -2.40
CA VAL A 30 -6.78 0.51 -3.76
C VAL A 30 -7.62 -0.76 -3.83
N PHE A 31 -7.50 -1.67 -2.87
CA PHE A 31 -8.26 -2.91 -2.88
C PHE A 31 -9.76 -2.64 -2.65
N GLU A 32 -10.15 -1.80 -1.67
CA GLU A 32 -11.57 -1.56 -1.41
C GLU A 32 -12.27 -0.92 -2.62
N ARG A 33 -11.61 0.03 -3.29
CA ARG A 33 -12.18 0.70 -4.48
C ARG A 33 -12.40 -0.24 -5.67
N ASN A 34 -11.52 -1.23 -5.85
CA ASN A 34 -11.51 -2.05 -7.06
C ASN A 34 -12.07 -3.46 -6.87
N LEU A 35 -11.86 -4.05 -5.70
CA LEU A 35 -12.11 -5.46 -5.43
C LEU A 35 -12.96 -5.70 -4.18
N GLY A 36 -12.93 -4.79 -3.21
CA GLY A 36 -13.56 -4.96 -1.89
C GLY A 36 -15.08 -4.94 -1.93
N GLN A 37 -15.70 -4.88 -0.75
CA GLN A 37 -17.14 -5.04 -0.59
C GLN A 37 -17.96 -3.97 -1.31
N GLY A 38 -17.38 -2.78 -1.54
CA GLY A 38 -18.01 -1.69 -2.30
C GLY A 38 -17.79 -1.77 -3.82
N ALA A 39 -17.05 -2.75 -4.31
CA ALA A 39 -16.71 -2.89 -5.72
C ALA A 39 -17.54 -4.00 -6.39
N PRO A 40 -17.62 -4.05 -7.74
CA PRO A 40 -18.45 -5.02 -8.46
C PRO A 40 -18.20 -6.49 -8.11
N PHE A 41 -16.97 -6.84 -7.70
CA PHE A 41 -16.58 -8.19 -7.34
C PHE A 41 -16.85 -8.56 -5.88
N ALA A 42 -17.11 -7.58 -5.01
CA ALA A 42 -17.43 -7.73 -3.59
C ALA A 42 -16.55 -8.76 -2.84
N MET A 43 -15.25 -8.74 -3.10
CA MET A 43 -14.33 -9.72 -2.53
C MET A 43 -13.97 -9.40 -1.07
N GLU A 44 -13.89 -10.44 -0.27
CA GLU A 44 -13.27 -10.37 1.04
C GLU A 44 -11.74 -10.34 0.92
N ARG A 45 -11.08 -9.74 1.90
CA ARG A 45 -9.61 -9.62 1.92
C ARG A 45 -8.91 -10.98 1.89
N ARG A 46 -9.38 -11.96 2.67
CA ARG A 46 -8.78 -13.31 2.78
C ARG A 46 -7.24 -13.22 2.85
N LEU A 47 -6.53 -13.91 1.95
CA LEU A 47 -5.07 -13.93 1.89
C LEU A 47 -4.45 -12.55 1.58
N ASN A 48 -5.20 -11.62 1.01
CA ASN A 48 -4.79 -10.24 0.75
C ASN A 48 -4.88 -9.33 2.00
N ALA A 49 -5.31 -9.83 3.16
CA ALA A 49 -5.22 -9.07 4.40
C ALA A 49 -3.76 -8.89 4.85
N LEU A 50 -3.53 -7.93 5.75
CA LEU A 50 -2.22 -7.79 6.40
C LEU A 50 -1.87 -9.07 7.16
N TRP A 51 -0.57 -9.38 7.24
CA TRP A 51 -0.08 -10.55 7.97
C TRP A 51 -0.51 -10.55 9.46
N THR A 52 -0.57 -9.38 10.09
CA THR A 52 -1.07 -9.20 11.47
C THR A 52 -2.58 -9.40 11.61
N LYS A 53 -3.31 -9.46 10.49
CA LYS A 53 -4.76 -9.67 10.42
C LYS A 53 -5.12 -11.00 9.76
N GLY A 54 -4.20 -11.97 9.78
CA GLY A 54 -4.44 -13.33 9.27
C GLY A 54 -4.31 -13.49 7.75
N GLY A 55 -3.80 -12.48 7.04
CA GLY A 55 -3.47 -12.59 5.61
C GLY A 55 -1.97 -12.83 5.38
N LEU A 56 -1.53 -12.61 4.15
CA LEU A 56 -0.15 -12.83 3.72
C LEU A 56 0.55 -11.53 3.29
N MET A 57 -0.16 -10.39 3.31
CA MET A 57 0.42 -9.11 2.88
C MET A 57 1.38 -8.58 3.96
N TYR A 58 2.68 -8.63 3.65
CA TYR A 58 3.77 -8.13 4.48
C TYR A 58 4.64 -7.18 3.65
N ALA A 59 4.79 -5.95 4.12
CA ALA A 59 5.73 -4.99 3.53
C ALA A 59 7.04 -5.04 4.32
N PRO A 60 8.19 -5.28 3.68
CA PRO A 60 9.49 -5.13 4.33
C PRO A 60 9.66 -3.72 4.94
N PRO A 61 10.34 -3.59 6.09
CA PRO A 61 10.58 -2.29 6.68
C PRO A 61 11.44 -1.43 5.75
N VAL A 62 10.99 -0.21 5.47
CA VAL A 62 11.78 0.82 4.78
C VAL A 62 12.59 1.55 5.87
N ARG A 63 13.88 1.22 5.96
CA ARG A 63 14.81 1.67 7.00
C ARG A 63 16.23 1.74 6.45
#